data_AF-A0A3C1LU86-F1
#
_entry.id   AF-A0A3C1LU86-F1
#
_cell.length_a   1.000
_cell.length_b   1.000
_cell.length_c   1.000
_cell.angle_alpha   90.00
_cell.angle_beta   90.00
_cell.angle_gamma   90.00
#
_symmetry.space_group_name_H-M   'P 1'
#
loop_
_entity.id
_entity.type
_entity.pdbx_description
1 polymer ?
#
loop_
_entity_poly.entity_id
_entity_poly.type
_entity_poly.pdbx_seq_one_letter_code
_entity_poly.pdbx_strand_id
1 'polypeptide(L)'
;MTKKPILLDETFSDKMGKTNALLAALVRESAPSDIDWNMLKEYAHEGIFGDLFSIGDMFVDTWRDTALSTDYNYHWQLQHIGSVELEDGETLSDRPFLQMHYAHPFGVQFSHQRAFLACPDGLAAGTYYFTIESSWGSNVSAGDVVSFTTTQAVPAGGRVAGCYGAPDQAKANWRIYTYSADGKTILETITPVFSATGTDLGTQKNNTRNGNLNSTQEMAYGWGRWKTSALRQYLNSAAGVGSWWTAQDEWDIAPDQLATKAGFLSGVSEDFLNAIKETKVTTYTNTVQDGGAADITYDKVFIPSLQQMYINPQISGEGEYWERWKRQSGRTSPCAQYTTYPEMKTYAAENHSSAQNVRLRSAYRGGAINTWSVYSSGYVSHGNASNANRFSPAVVL
;
A
#
# COMPACT_ATOMS: atom_id res chain seq x y z
N MET A 1 -49.78 17.56 10.32
CA MET A 1 -48.49 17.69 9.59
C MET A 1 -48.33 19.14 9.16
N THR A 2 -47.53 19.91 9.90
CA THR A 2 -47.22 21.30 9.60
C THR A 2 -46.24 21.31 8.42
N LYS A 3 -46.69 21.69 7.22
CA LYS A 3 -45.80 21.94 6.07
C LYS A 3 -44.90 23.12 6.44
N LYS A 4 -43.59 22.89 6.56
CA LYS A 4 -42.61 23.99 6.63
C LYS A 4 -42.80 24.87 5.38
N PRO A 5 -42.70 26.21 5.48
CA PRO A 5 -42.69 27.10 4.32
C PRO A 5 -41.68 26.63 3.28
N ILE A 6 -41.96 26.78 1.97
CA ILE A 6 -41.08 26.34 0.85
C ILE A 6 -39.63 26.85 1.01
N LEU A 7 -39.45 28.03 1.61
CA LEU A 7 -38.14 28.64 1.88
C LEU A 7 -37.36 28.00 3.05
N LEU A 8 -38.00 27.16 3.85
CA LEU A 8 -37.46 26.45 5.02
C LEU A 8 -37.52 24.93 4.85
N ASP A 9 -37.81 24.47 3.63
CA ASP A 9 -37.66 23.07 3.24
C ASP A 9 -36.16 22.78 3.09
N GLU A 10 -35.69 21.68 3.68
CA GLU A 10 -34.28 21.24 3.63
C GLU A 10 -33.81 21.13 2.18
N THR A 11 -34.70 20.68 1.27
CA THR A 11 -34.41 20.60 -0.16
C THR A 11 -34.17 21.98 -0.82
N PHE A 12 -34.82 23.04 -0.34
CA PHE A 12 -34.63 24.39 -0.87
C PHE A 12 -33.34 25.01 -0.32
N SER A 13 -33.06 24.79 0.97
CA SER A 13 -31.82 25.24 1.61
C SER A 13 -30.59 24.63 0.92
N ASP A 14 -30.62 23.31 0.65
CA ASP A 14 -29.54 22.61 -0.05
C ASP A 14 -29.33 23.14 -1.47
N LYS A 15 -30.43 23.38 -2.21
CA LYS A 15 -30.35 23.97 -3.56
C LYS A 15 -29.79 25.39 -3.55
N MET A 16 -30.15 26.21 -2.56
CA MET A 16 -29.56 27.55 -2.41
C MET A 16 -28.09 27.49 -2.03
N GLY A 17 -27.68 26.56 -1.15
CA GLY A 17 -26.29 26.31 -0.79
C GLY A 17 -25.44 26.01 -2.04
N LYS A 18 -25.86 25.01 -2.82
CA LYS A 18 -25.23 24.67 -4.11
C LYS A 18 -25.17 25.84 -5.09
N THR A 19 -26.26 26.59 -5.23
CA THR A 19 -26.32 27.74 -6.14
C THR A 19 -25.36 28.86 -5.72
N ASN A 20 -25.27 29.15 -4.42
CA ASN A 20 -24.37 30.17 -3.89
C ASN A 20 -22.90 29.77 -4.04
N ALA A 21 -22.58 28.49 -3.81
CA ALA A 21 -21.23 27.98 -4.00
C ALA A 21 -20.81 28.00 -5.48
N LEU A 22 -21.71 27.67 -6.41
CA LEU A 22 -21.48 27.79 -7.85
C LEU A 22 -21.24 29.25 -8.28
N LEU A 23 -22.03 30.19 -7.75
CA LEU A 23 -21.84 31.62 -8.00
C LEU A 23 -20.48 32.11 -7.47
N ALA A 24 -20.07 31.68 -6.28
CA ALA A 24 -18.76 32.00 -5.72
C ALA A 24 -17.60 31.46 -6.56
N ALA A 25 -17.75 30.23 -7.09
CA ALA A 25 -16.76 29.62 -7.98
C ALA A 25 -16.60 30.41 -9.30
N LEU A 26 -17.72 30.79 -9.93
CA LEU A 26 -17.72 31.56 -11.19
C LEU A 26 -17.06 32.95 -11.05
N VAL A 27 -17.16 33.58 -9.87
CA VAL A 27 -16.48 34.87 -9.60
C VAL A 27 -14.95 34.69 -9.46
N ARG A 28 -14.49 33.52 -9.02
CA ARG A 28 -13.07 33.20 -8.73
C ARG A 28 -12.24 32.81 -9.96
N GLU A 29 -12.85 32.65 -11.14
CA GLU A 29 -12.14 32.44 -12.43
C GLU A 29 -11.17 33.60 -12.77
N SER A 30 -11.12 34.64 -11.94
CA SER A 30 -10.24 35.81 -12.04
C SER A 30 -8.97 35.82 -11.14
N ALA A 31 -8.70 34.83 -10.27
CA ALA A 31 -7.39 34.49 -9.62
C ALA A 31 -7.59 33.44 -8.47
N PRO A 32 -6.66 32.49 -8.14
CA PRO A 32 -5.21 32.42 -8.38
C PRO A 32 -4.67 31.04 -8.88
N SER A 33 -3.32 30.90 -8.95
CA SER A 33 -2.53 29.75 -9.40
C SER A 33 -2.29 28.63 -8.37
N ASP A 34 -2.72 28.80 -7.12
CA ASP A 34 -2.49 27.87 -6.01
C ASP A 34 -3.80 27.20 -5.57
N ILE A 35 -3.71 25.93 -5.14
CA ILE A 35 -4.86 25.16 -4.67
C ILE A 35 -5.38 25.67 -3.32
N ASP A 36 -6.70 25.75 -3.17
CA ASP A 36 -7.38 26.06 -1.91
C ASP A 36 -8.14 24.80 -1.45
N TRP A 37 -7.50 24.00 -0.59
CA TRP A 37 -8.07 22.73 -0.11
C TRP A 37 -9.36 22.91 0.68
N ASN A 38 -9.50 24.01 1.42
CA ASN A 38 -10.73 24.31 2.15
C ASN A 38 -11.88 24.55 1.17
N MET A 39 -11.64 25.30 0.09
CA MET A 39 -12.64 25.48 -0.97
C MET A 39 -13.01 24.15 -1.65
N LEU A 40 -12.02 23.31 -2.02
CA LEU A 40 -12.30 22.02 -2.66
C LEU A 40 -13.10 21.08 -1.76
N LYS A 41 -12.80 21.09 -0.46
CA LYS A 41 -13.56 20.38 0.57
C LYS A 41 -15.00 20.85 0.62
N GLU A 42 -15.25 22.16 0.62
CA GLU A 42 -16.63 22.68 0.61
C GLU A 42 -17.37 22.30 -0.68
N TYR A 43 -16.72 22.34 -1.84
CA TYR A 43 -17.34 21.89 -3.10
C TYR A 43 -17.67 20.40 -3.11
N ALA A 44 -16.83 19.57 -2.49
CA ALA A 44 -17.11 18.16 -2.27
C ALA A 44 -18.26 17.95 -1.27
N HIS A 45 -18.30 18.74 -0.20
CA HIS A 45 -19.38 18.71 0.80
C HIS A 45 -20.74 19.05 0.20
N GLU A 46 -20.80 20.12 -0.60
CA GLU A 46 -22.02 20.55 -1.29
C GLU A 46 -22.40 19.66 -2.49
N GLY A 47 -21.54 18.70 -2.85
CA GLY A 47 -21.76 17.80 -3.98
C GLY A 47 -21.93 18.56 -5.30
N ILE A 48 -21.10 19.58 -5.54
CA ILE A 48 -21.05 20.37 -6.79
C ILE A 48 -19.72 20.20 -7.54
N PHE A 49 -18.83 19.33 -7.05
CA PHE A 49 -17.49 19.14 -7.62
C PHE A 49 -17.54 18.78 -9.11
N GLY A 50 -18.50 17.93 -9.52
CA GLY A 50 -18.69 17.53 -10.92
C GLY A 50 -19.33 18.58 -11.82
N ASP A 51 -19.95 19.62 -11.23
CA ASP A 51 -20.45 20.79 -11.97
C ASP A 51 -19.31 21.79 -12.25
N LEU A 52 -18.29 21.80 -11.39
CA LEU A 52 -17.15 22.72 -11.45
C LEU A 52 -15.94 22.13 -12.19
N PHE A 53 -15.71 20.83 -12.06
CA PHE A 53 -14.51 20.16 -12.55
C PHE A 53 -14.85 18.93 -13.38
N SER A 54 -14.03 18.69 -14.40
CA SER A 54 -14.10 17.52 -15.27
C SER A 54 -13.16 16.42 -14.78
N ILE A 55 -13.57 15.16 -14.95
CA ILE A 55 -12.68 14.01 -14.75
C ILE A 55 -11.41 14.20 -15.60
N GLY A 56 -10.25 14.19 -14.94
CA GLY A 56 -8.94 14.45 -15.54
C GLY A 56 -8.33 15.81 -15.19
N ASP A 57 -9.10 16.75 -14.66
CA ASP A 57 -8.61 18.03 -14.14
C ASP A 57 -7.58 17.80 -13.04
N MET A 58 -6.61 18.71 -12.96
CA MET A 58 -5.45 18.60 -12.08
C MET A 58 -5.41 19.78 -11.11
N PHE A 59 -5.11 19.48 -9.86
CA PHE A 59 -4.88 20.45 -8.80
C PHE A 59 -3.45 20.31 -8.31
N VAL A 60 -2.70 21.41 -8.30
CA VAL A 60 -1.28 21.40 -7.96
C VAL A 60 -1.11 21.79 -6.50
N ASP A 61 -0.47 20.92 -5.74
CA ASP A 61 -0.06 21.14 -4.34
C ASP A 61 1.43 20.87 -4.18
N THR A 62 1.99 21.18 -3.02
CA THR A 62 3.36 20.83 -2.66
C THR A 62 3.37 19.72 -1.62
N TRP A 63 4.11 18.64 -1.89
CA TRP A 63 4.48 17.67 -0.87
C TRP A 63 5.96 17.81 -0.52
N ARG A 64 6.26 17.86 0.78
CA ARG A 64 7.61 18.00 1.30
C ARG A 64 8.14 16.67 1.82
N ASP A 65 9.22 16.15 1.23
CA ASP A 65 10.03 15.12 1.88
C ASP A 65 10.70 15.76 3.10
N THR A 66 10.11 15.58 4.28
CA THR A 66 10.62 16.18 5.53
C THR A 66 11.95 15.59 5.97
N ALA A 67 12.28 14.37 5.55
CA ALA A 67 13.56 13.74 5.84
C ALA A 67 14.70 14.36 5.01
N LEU A 68 14.42 14.73 3.75
CA LEU A 68 15.38 15.39 2.85
C LEU A 68 15.22 16.92 2.78
N SER A 69 14.21 17.48 3.44
CA SER A 69 13.87 18.91 3.34
C SER A 69 13.66 19.39 1.90
N THR A 70 13.08 18.54 1.05
CA THR A 70 12.89 18.78 -0.40
C THR A 70 11.41 18.82 -0.76
N ASP A 71 11.02 19.82 -1.55
CA ASP A 71 9.64 20.01 -1.99
C ASP A 71 9.45 19.42 -3.40
N TYR A 72 8.28 18.81 -3.62
CA TYR A 72 7.87 18.22 -4.89
C TYR A 72 6.48 18.72 -5.28
N ASN A 73 6.29 19.06 -6.55
CA ASN A 73 4.99 19.45 -7.08
C ASN A 73 4.11 18.21 -7.24
N TYR A 74 3.01 18.17 -6.51
CA TYR A 74 2.05 17.07 -6.52
C TYR A 74 0.82 17.47 -7.32
N HIS A 75 0.64 16.81 -8.46
CA HIS A 75 -0.50 17.03 -9.33
C HIS A 75 -1.58 16.01 -8.98
N TRP A 76 -2.58 16.44 -8.20
CA TRP A 76 -3.74 15.63 -7.86
C TRP A 76 -4.74 15.66 -9.00
N GLN A 77 -4.98 14.51 -9.62
CA GLN A 77 -5.90 14.37 -10.76
C GLN A 77 -7.25 13.81 -10.28
N LEU A 78 -8.34 14.44 -10.73
CA LEU A 78 -9.69 13.92 -10.49
C LEU A 78 -9.92 12.64 -11.30
N GLN A 79 -10.07 11.51 -10.59
CA GLN A 79 -10.22 10.18 -11.20
C GLN A 79 -11.67 9.75 -11.36
N HIS A 80 -12.48 10.05 -10.35
CA HIS A 80 -13.84 9.56 -10.20
C HIS A 80 -14.61 10.45 -9.22
N ILE A 81 -15.93 10.49 -9.34
CA ILE A 81 -16.83 11.05 -8.32
C ILE A 81 -17.83 9.96 -7.99
N GLY A 82 -17.92 9.59 -6.71
CA GLY A 82 -18.73 8.45 -6.29
C GLY A 82 -19.07 8.46 -4.81
N SER A 83 -19.68 7.36 -4.36
CA SER A 83 -20.04 7.19 -2.95
C SER A 83 -18.93 6.49 -2.17
N VAL A 84 -18.80 6.84 -0.89
CA VAL A 84 -17.84 6.23 0.02
C VAL A 84 -18.43 6.02 1.40
N GLU A 85 -18.02 4.96 2.09
CA GLU A 85 -18.46 4.64 3.45
C GLU A 85 -17.37 5.03 4.45
N LEU A 86 -17.78 5.60 5.59
CA LEU A 86 -16.93 5.94 6.72
C LEU A 86 -16.96 4.83 7.79
N GLU A 87 -16.12 4.95 8.82
CA GLU A 87 -15.98 3.91 9.87
C GLU A 87 -17.24 3.74 10.72
N ASP A 88 -18.01 4.81 10.92
CA ASP A 88 -19.28 4.78 11.63
C ASP A 88 -20.46 4.26 10.78
N GLY A 89 -20.20 3.88 9.52
CA GLY A 89 -21.20 3.41 8.57
C GLY A 89 -21.91 4.52 7.79
N GLU A 90 -21.57 5.80 8.02
CA GLU A 90 -22.07 6.90 7.19
C GLU A 90 -21.63 6.69 5.72
N THR A 91 -22.55 6.89 4.79
CA THR A 91 -22.23 6.90 3.35
C THR A 91 -22.30 8.32 2.84
N LEU A 92 -21.16 8.83 2.38
CA LEU A 92 -21.05 10.10 1.70
C LEU A 92 -21.19 9.89 0.18
N SER A 93 -22.17 10.51 -0.46
CA SER A 93 -22.30 10.52 -1.92
C SER A 93 -21.53 11.67 -2.57
N ASP A 94 -21.35 11.59 -3.90
CA ASP A 94 -20.81 12.66 -4.74
C ASP A 94 -19.40 13.14 -4.32
N ARG A 95 -18.57 12.23 -3.81
CA ARG A 95 -17.22 12.53 -3.33
C ARG A 95 -16.16 12.37 -4.42
N PRO A 96 -15.28 13.38 -4.61
CA PRO A 96 -14.22 13.30 -5.59
C PRO A 96 -13.07 12.42 -5.07
N PHE A 97 -12.65 11.49 -5.93
CA PHE A 97 -11.48 10.65 -5.74
C PHE A 97 -10.32 11.29 -6.52
N LEU A 98 -9.32 11.76 -5.79
CA LEU A 98 -8.12 12.34 -6.38
C LEU A 98 -6.98 11.32 -6.32
N GLN A 99 -6.19 11.23 -7.39
CA GLN A 99 -4.98 10.40 -7.44
C GLN A 99 -3.81 11.24 -7.93
N MET A 100 -2.63 11.05 -7.35
CA MET A 100 -1.41 11.70 -7.82
C MET A 100 -1.11 11.27 -9.26
N HIS A 101 -1.03 12.22 -10.19
CA HIS A 101 -0.81 11.95 -11.60
C HIS A 101 0.57 11.32 -11.87
N TYR A 102 1.57 11.74 -11.11
CA TYR A 102 2.92 11.17 -11.15
C TYR A 102 3.11 10.11 -10.04
N ALA A 103 4.19 9.35 -10.11
CA ALA A 103 4.58 8.36 -9.12
C ALA A 103 5.45 9.01 -8.03
N HIS A 104 5.30 8.55 -6.79
CA HIS A 104 5.96 9.11 -5.61
C HIS A 104 7.49 9.16 -5.82
N PRO A 105 8.23 10.16 -5.28
CA PRO A 105 9.65 10.35 -5.60
C PRO A 105 10.57 9.17 -5.29
N PHE A 106 10.12 8.25 -4.43
CA PHE A 106 10.82 7.01 -4.12
C PHE A 106 9.82 5.87 -3.89
N GLY A 107 10.35 4.64 -3.88
CA GLY A 107 9.56 3.47 -3.53
C GLY A 107 9.62 3.15 -2.05
N VAL A 108 8.58 2.49 -1.55
CA VAL A 108 8.51 1.92 -0.20
C VAL A 108 8.10 0.47 -0.33
N GLN A 109 8.75 -0.42 0.42
CA GLN A 109 8.38 -1.83 0.45
C GLN A 109 6.93 -2.00 0.88
N PHE A 110 6.20 -2.87 0.18
CA PHE A 110 4.85 -3.21 0.59
C PHE A 110 4.87 -3.98 1.90
N SER A 111 5.82 -4.91 2.00
CA SER A 111 6.17 -5.67 3.21
C SER A 111 7.63 -6.07 3.04
N HIS A 112 8.45 -5.95 4.08
CA HIS A 112 9.80 -6.53 4.03
C HIS A 112 9.69 -8.07 3.93
N GLN A 113 10.76 -8.75 3.52
CA GLN A 113 10.88 -10.18 3.79
C GLN A 113 10.58 -10.48 5.27
N ARG A 114 9.77 -11.50 5.53
CA ARG A 114 9.24 -11.76 6.87
C ARG A 114 10.11 -12.75 7.61
N ALA A 115 9.98 -12.76 8.94
CA ALA A 115 10.61 -13.77 9.76
C ALA A 115 10.16 -15.18 9.35
N PHE A 116 11.09 -16.13 9.32
CA PHE A 116 10.75 -17.53 9.11
C PHE A 116 10.33 -18.22 10.42
N LEU A 117 10.70 -17.66 11.58
CA LEU A 117 10.33 -18.18 12.89
C LEU A 117 9.83 -17.05 13.79
N ALA A 118 8.61 -17.19 14.30
CA ALA A 118 8.10 -16.38 15.42
C ALA A 118 8.52 -16.99 16.76
N CYS A 119 8.89 -16.16 17.74
CA CYS A 119 9.31 -16.61 19.06
C CYS A 119 8.39 -16.01 20.15
N PRO A 120 7.10 -16.41 20.23
CA PRO A 120 6.16 -15.84 21.20
C PRO A 120 6.67 -15.99 22.65
N ASP A 121 7.27 -17.13 22.99
CA ASP A 121 7.85 -17.41 24.31
C ASP A 121 9.36 -17.12 24.39
N GLY A 122 9.94 -16.56 23.33
CA GLY A 122 11.38 -16.36 23.16
C GLY A 122 12.10 -17.59 22.61
N LEU A 123 13.41 -17.45 22.39
CA LEU A 123 14.30 -18.52 21.92
C LEU A 123 15.60 -18.44 22.71
N ALA A 124 15.99 -19.50 23.41
CA ALA A 124 17.25 -19.50 24.15
C ALA A 124 18.47 -19.46 23.19
N ALA A 125 19.61 -18.97 23.68
CA ALA A 125 20.87 -19.14 22.97
C ALA A 125 21.13 -20.64 22.70
N GLY A 126 21.55 -20.98 21.49
CA GLY A 126 21.70 -22.37 21.06
C GLY A 126 21.75 -22.54 19.55
N THR A 127 21.91 -23.79 19.13
CA THR A 127 21.90 -24.19 17.72
C THR A 127 20.55 -24.79 17.37
N TYR A 128 19.99 -24.35 16.25
CA TYR A 128 18.68 -24.75 15.74
C TYR A 128 18.77 -25.02 14.24
N TYR A 129 17.82 -25.79 13.71
CA TYR A 129 17.69 -25.99 12.28
C TYR A 129 16.24 -26.18 11.84
N PHE A 130 15.97 -25.91 10.57
CA PHE A 130 14.72 -26.27 9.91
C PHE A 130 15.01 -26.91 8.55
N THR A 131 14.04 -27.67 8.05
CA THR A 131 14.11 -28.31 6.72
C THR A 131 13.16 -27.62 5.76
N ILE A 132 13.58 -27.35 4.52
CA ILE A 132 12.72 -26.77 3.48
C ILE A 132 11.96 -27.89 2.76
N GLU A 133 10.64 -27.76 2.68
CA GLU A 133 9.76 -28.80 2.12
C GLU A 133 9.96 -29.04 0.62
N SER A 134 10.01 -27.97 -0.17
CA SER A 134 9.93 -28.05 -1.64
C SER A 134 11.02 -27.25 -2.32
N SER A 135 11.46 -27.70 -3.50
CA SER A 135 12.36 -26.94 -4.36
C SER A 135 11.70 -25.67 -4.87
N TRP A 136 12.46 -24.58 -4.98
CA TRP A 136 11.97 -23.31 -5.51
C TRP A 136 13.11 -22.47 -6.10
N GLY A 137 12.89 -21.93 -7.30
CA GLY A 137 13.94 -21.23 -8.05
C GLY A 137 15.13 -22.14 -8.34
N SER A 138 16.32 -21.54 -8.37
CA SER A 138 17.56 -22.25 -8.74
C SER A 138 18.44 -22.60 -7.54
N ASN A 139 18.11 -22.11 -6.34
CA ASN A 139 18.98 -22.17 -5.17
C ASN A 139 18.36 -22.84 -3.95
N VAL A 140 17.08 -23.23 -4.01
CA VAL A 140 16.37 -23.97 -2.96
C VAL A 140 15.97 -25.35 -3.50
N SER A 141 16.39 -26.40 -2.80
CA SER A 141 16.05 -27.78 -3.08
C SER A 141 15.16 -28.37 -1.97
N ALA A 142 14.24 -29.25 -2.35
CA ALA A 142 13.46 -30.02 -1.38
C ALA A 142 14.38 -30.82 -0.44
N GLY A 143 14.13 -30.74 0.87
CA GLY A 143 14.95 -31.38 1.89
C GLY A 143 16.20 -30.60 2.29
N ASP A 144 16.41 -29.39 1.75
CA ASP A 144 17.49 -28.52 2.19
C ASP A 144 17.36 -28.24 3.70
N VAL A 145 18.48 -28.33 4.40
CA VAL A 145 18.56 -28.01 5.83
C VAL A 145 19.26 -26.68 6.02
N VAL A 146 18.67 -25.81 6.84
CA VAL A 146 19.25 -24.53 7.25
C VAL A 146 19.41 -24.53 8.76
N SER A 147 20.65 -24.48 9.22
CA SER A 147 21.01 -24.45 10.64
C SER A 147 21.62 -23.11 11.00
N PHE A 148 21.36 -22.65 12.22
CA PHE A 148 21.91 -21.42 12.76
C PHE A 148 22.19 -21.57 14.25
N THR A 149 23.23 -20.88 14.71
CA THR A 149 23.57 -20.79 16.13
C THR A 149 23.41 -19.35 16.57
N THR A 150 22.53 -19.12 17.53
CA THR A 150 22.37 -17.80 18.16
C THR A 150 23.06 -17.80 19.52
N THR A 151 23.89 -16.78 19.77
CA THR A 151 24.64 -16.63 21.03
C THR A 151 23.88 -15.82 22.07
N GLN A 152 22.83 -15.12 21.65
CA GLN A 152 21.95 -14.32 22.51
C GLN A 152 20.56 -14.93 22.54
N ALA A 153 19.88 -14.84 23.67
CA ALA A 153 18.47 -15.21 23.72
C ALA A 153 17.63 -14.22 22.90
N VAL A 154 16.73 -14.74 22.07
CA VAL A 154 15.66 -13.94 21.45
C VAL A 154 14.57 -13.75 22.51
N PRO A 155 14.17 -12.51 22.82
CA PRO A 155 13.14 -12.26 23.83
C PRO A 155 11.77 -12.77 23.38
N ALA A 156 10.85 -12.92 24.33
CA ALA A 156 9.44 -13.18 24.05
C ALA A 156 8.84 -12.14 23.08
N GLY A 157 8.10 -12.61 22.08
CA GLY A 157 7.60 -11.81 20.96
C GLY A 157 8.64 -11.46 19.89
N GLY A 158 9.91 -11.84 20.11
CA GLY A 158 10.98 -11.71 19.13
C GLY A 158 10.81 -12.69 17.95
N ARG A 159 11.73 -12.63 17.00
CA ARG A 159 11.59 -13.37 15.74
C ARG A 159 12.94 -13.61 15.07
N VAL A 160 13.02 -14.63 14.22
CA VAL A 160 14.21 -14.97 13.43
C VAL A 160 13.87 -14.87 11.95
N ALA A 161 14.61 -14.03 11.23
CA ALA A 161 14.43 -13.76 9.81
C ALA A 161 15.73 -13.97 9.04
N GLY A 162 15.66 -14.02 7.71
CA GLY A 162 16.83 -14.21 6.89
C GLY A 162 16.52 -14.97 5.61
N CYS A 163 17.57 -15.44 4.94
CA CYS A 163 17.45 -16.17 3.68
C CYS A 163 16.63 -15.39 2.64
N TYR A 164 16.77 -14.06 2.66
CA TYR A 164 16.04 -13.15 1.79
C TYR A 164 16.39 -13.42 0.33
N GLY A 165 15.37 -13.53 -0.52
CA GLY A 165 15.56 -13.92 -1.91
C GLY A 165 16.12 -15.33 -2.11
N ALA A 166 15.88 -16.25 -1.16
CA ALA A 166 16.35 -17.64 -1.19
C ALA A 166 16.31 -18.32 -2.59
N PRO A 167 15.21 -18.30 -3.37
CA PRO A 167 15.17 -19.00 -4.66
C PRO A 167 16.15 -18.42 -5.71
N ASP A 168 16.50 -17.15 -5.60
CA ASP A 168 17.28 -16.40 -6.59
C ASP A 168 18.72 -16.07 -6.11
N GLN A 169 19.07 -16.42 -4.87
CA GLN A 169 20.36 -16.13 -4.27
C GLN A 169 21.10 -17.40 -3.88
N ALA A 170 22.37 -17.49 -4.24
CA ALA A 170 23.24 -18.59 -3.82
C ALA A 170 23.29 -18.68 -2.29
N LYS A 171 23.22 -19.90 -1.76
CA LYS A 171 23.23 -20.19 -0.31
C LYS A 171 24.38 -19.51 0.47
N ALA A 172 25.54 -19.33 -0.15
CA ALA A 172 26.69 -18.63 0.45
C ALA A 172 26.38 -17.16 0.82
N ASN A 173 25.40 -16.55 0.17
CA ASN A 173 24.96 -15.17 0.42
C ASN A 173 23.86 -15.09 1.48
N TRP A 174 23.30 -16.22 1.92
CA TRP A 174 22.22 -16.19 2.90
C TRP A 174 22.75 -15.75 4.25
N ARG A 175 21.95 -14.94 4.94
CA ARG A 175 22.19 -14.47 6.31
C ARG A 175 20.92 -14.66 7.11
N ILE A 176 21.10 -14.89 8.41
CA ILE A 176 20.03 -15.00 9.39
C ILE A 176 20.21 -13.89 10.42
N TYR A 177 19.11 -13.36 10.90
CA TYR A 177 19.05 -12.25 11.83
C TYR A 177 18.05 -12.60 12.93
N THR A 178 18.46 -12.38 14.18
CA THR A 178 17.52 -12.42 15.30
C THR A 178 17.07 -11.00 15.63
N TYR A 179 15.77 -10.84 15.89
CA TYR A 179 15.15 -9.55 16.17
C TYR A 179 14.49 -9.54 17.53
N SER A 180 14.49 -8.36 18.15
CA SER A 180 13.66 -8.08 19.32
C SER A 180 12.16 -8.13 18.98
N ALA A 181 11.31 -7.99 20.01
CA ALA A 181 9.86 -8.03 19.84
C ALA A 181 9.29 -6.92 18.95
N ASP A 182 10.03 -5.83 18.75
CA ASP A 182 9.62 -4.70 17.90
C ASP A 182 9.70 -4.98 16.39
N GLY A 183 10.35 -6.08 15.97
CA GLY A 183 10.59 -6.40 14.56
C GLY A 183 11.54 -5.42 13.83
N LYS A 184 12.26 -4.57 14.57
CA LYS A 184 13.19 -3.53 14.07
C LYS A 184 14.61 -3.77 14.57
N THR A 185 14.74 -4.02 15.87
CA THR A 185 16.03 -4.09 16.54
C THR A 185 16.67 -5.45 16.28
N ILE A 186 17.75 -5.45 15.49
CA ILE A 186 18.58 -6.62 15.24
C ILE A 186 19.42 -6.90 16.49
N LEU A 187 19.37 -8.14 16.98
CA LEU A 187 20.15 -8.62 18.13
C LEU A 187 21.45 -9.29 17.66
N GLU A 188 21.38 -10.06 16.59
CA GLU A 188 22.51 -10.82 16.04
C GLU A 188 22.38 -10.98 14.52
N THR A 189 23.51 -11.09 13.84
CA THR A 189 23.61 -11.52 12.44
C THR A 189 24.43 -12.80 12.37
N ILE A 190 23.88 -13.83 11.73
CA ILE A 190 24.36 -15.21 11.73
C ILE A 190 24.57 -15.67 10.29
N THR A 191 25.69 -16.35 10.04
CA THR A 191 25.91 -17.10 8.80
C THR A 191 25.36 -18.51 8.97
N PRO A 192 24.36 -18.94 8.17
CA PRO A 192 23.79 -20.27 8.28
C PRO A 192 24.78 -21.37 7.86
N VAL A 193 24.55 -22.58 8.37
CA VAL A 193 25.23 -23.81 7.97
C VAL A 193 24.20 -24.78 7.40
N PHE A 194 24.58 -25.53 6.37
CA PHE A 194 23.64 -26.38 5.61
C PHE A 194 23.75 -27.86 6.00
N SER A 195 23.61 -28.15 7.30
CA SER A 195 23.64 -29.50 7.86
C SER A 195 22.84 -29.57 9.15
N ALA A 196 22.00 -30.60 9.32
CA ALA A 196 21.15 -30.76 10.50
C ALA A 196 21.97 -30.80 11.80
N THR A 197 21.89 -29.72 12.59
CA THR A 197 22.67 -29.55 13.83
C THR A 197 21.81 -28.83 14.85
N GLY A 198 21.79 -29.31 16.09
CA GLY A 198 21.04 -28.68 17.19
C GLY A 198 19.57 -29.10 17.24
N THR A 199 18.71 -28.19 17.71
CA THR A 199 17.27 -28.44 17.92
C THR A 199 16.50 -28.32 16.61
N ASP A 200 15.67 -29.32 16.30
CA ASP A 200 14.79 -29.32 15.14
C ASP A 200 13.59 -28.38 15.36
N LEU A 201 13.43 -27.39 14.48
CA LEU A 201 12.29 -26.48 14.45
C LEU A 201 11.15 -27.02 13.57
N GLY A 202 11.41 -28.07 12.80
CA GLY A 202 10.47 -28.72 11.89
C GLY A 202 10.70 -28.37 10.42
N THR A 203 9.71 -28.73 9.61
CA THR A 203 9.73 -28.51 8.16
C THR A 203 9.01 -27.22 7.80
N GLN A 204 9.73 -26.28 7.17
CA GLN A 204 9.16 -25.06 6.62
C GLN A 204 8.44 -25.37 5.30
N LYS A 205 7.14 -25.10 5.25
CA LYS A 205 6.34 -25.32 4.03
C LYS A 205 6.55 -24.20 3.02
N ASN A 206 6.39 -24.52 1.74
CA ASN A 206 6.62 -23.54 0.68
C ASN A 206 5.66 -22.34 0.77
N ASN A 207 4.37 -22.63 0.96
CA ASN A 207 3.29 -21.67 0.75
C ASN A 207 2.20 -21.75 1.83
N THR A 208 2.54 -22.19 3.03
CA THR A 208 1.60 -22.28 4.16
C THR A 208 2.39 -22.10 5.46
N ARG A 209 1.81 -21.40 6.45
CA ARG A 209 2.41 -21.28 7.79
C ARG A 209 2.16 -22.57 8.59
N ASN A 210 3.09 -22.96 9.45
CA ASN A 210 2.95 -24.18 10.25
C ASN A 210 3.48 -24.00 11.67
N GLY A 211 2.58 -23.67 12.59
CA GLY A 211 2.93 -23.25 13.94
C GLY A 211 3.67 -21.92 13.88
N ASN A 212 4.81 -21.84 14.57
CA ASN A 212 5.64 -20.63 14.59
C ASN A 212 6.49 -20.45 13.32
N LEU A 213 6.60 -21.48 12.48
CA LEU A 213 7.29 -21.38 11.20
C LEU A 213 6.40 -20.69 10.16
N ASN A 214 6.93 -19.63 9.57
CA ASN A 214 6.34 -18.99 8.40
C ASN A 214 6.67 -19.77 7.11
N SER A 215 6.02 -19.46 6.01
CA SER A 215 6.29 -20.11 4.72
C SER A 215 7.60 -19.65 4.09
N THR A 216 8.21 -20.51 3.26
CA THR A 216 9.42 -20.18 2.49
C THR A 216 9.18 -19.00 1.55
N GLN A 217 7.98 -18.87 1.00
CA GLN A 217 7.58 -17.72 0.18
C GLN A 217 7.72 -16.40 0.95
N GLU A 218 7.08 -16.28 2.11
CA GLU A 218 7.08 -15.02 2.87
C GLU A 218 8.46 -14.68 3.44
N MET A 219 9.22 -15.70 3.84
CA MET A 219 10.63 -15.55 4.21
C MET A 219 11.45 -14.92 3.07
N ALA A 220 11.23 -15.35 1.83
CA ALA A 220 12.03 -14.89 0.70
C ALA A 220 11.61 -13.51 0.17
N TYR A 221 10.29 -13.21 0.13
CA TYR A 221 9.75 -12.08 -0.64
C TYR A 221 8.65 -11.24 0.06
N GLY A 222 8.40 -11.47 1.34
CA GLY A 222 7.45 -10.68 2.13
C GLY A 222 6.00 -11.09 1.94
N TRP A 223 5.05 -10.19 2.19
CA TRP A 223 3.62 -10.53 2.17
C TRP A 223 2.76 -9.44 1.51
N GLY A 224 1.91 -9.85 0.57
CA GLY A 224 1.12 -8.97 -0.28
C GLY A 224 -0.22 -8.50 0.31
N ARG A 225 -0.40 -8.48 1.63
CA ARG A 225 -1.67 -8.09 2.27
C ARG A 225 -1.70 -6.60 2.62
N TRP A 226 -2.63 -5.86 2.00
CA TRP A 226 -2.74 -4.39 2.18
C TRP A 226 -2.97 -3.98 3.65
N LYS A 227 -3.90 -4.66 4.34
CA LYS A 227 -4.34 -4.31 5.69
C LYS A 227 -3.19 -4.12 6.69
N THR A 228 -2.18 -4.99 6.60
CA THR A 228 -1.02 -5.01 7.50
C THR A 228 0.25 -4.46 6.84
N SER A 229 0.15 -3.98 5.60
CA SER A 229 1.32 -3.58 4.80
C SER A 229 2.09 -2.40 5.41
N ALA A 230 3.41 -2.42 5.22
CA ALA A 230 4.29 -1.30 5.55
C ALA A 230 3.93 -0.04 4.73
N LEU A 231 3.58 -0.22 3.46
CA LEU A 231 3.20 0.90 2.59
C LEU A 231 1.93 1.60 3.08
N ARG A 232 0.93 0.87 3.59
CA ARG A 232 -0.27 1.47 4.20
C ARG A 232 0.10 2.31 5.44
N GLN A 233 0.95 1.78 6.31
CA GLN A 233 1.42 2.50 7.50
C GLN A 233 2.19 3.78 7.11
N TYR A 234 3.08 3.69 6.12
CA TYR A 234 3.79 4.85 5.57
C TYR A 234 2.83 5.94 5.07
N LEU A 235 1.83 5.55 4.26
CA LEU A 235 0.88 6.48 3.64
C LEU A 235 -0.03 7.19 4.65
N ASN A 236 -0.32 6.56 5.79
CA ASN A 236 -1.26 7.06 6.80
C ASN A 236 -0.56 7.54 8.08
N SER A 237 0.74 7.87 8.02
CA SER A 237 1.49 8.33 9.18
C SER A 237 2.06 9.73 8.98
N ALA A 238 1.93 10.57 10.02
CA ALA A 238 2.61 11.86 10.13
C ALA A 238 3.91 11.78 10.96
N ALA A 239 4.32 10.57 11.36
CA ALA A 239 5.49 10.39 12.20
C ALA A 239 6.81 10.56 11.43
N GLY A 240 7.85 10.99 12.13
CA GLY A 240 9.19 11.14 11.56
C GLY A 240 9.89 9.82 11.21
N VAL A 241 11.12 9.94 10.72
CA VAL A 241 12.01 8.81 10.43
C VAL A 241 12.10 7.86 11.63
N GLY A 242 12.04 6.55 11.38
CA GLY A 242 12.11 5.52 12.41
C GLY A 242 10.79 5.20 13.14
N SER A 243 9.76 6.04 12.97
CA SER A 243 8.59 6.03 13.88
C SER A 243 7.24 5.74 13.22
N TRP A 244 7.16 5.70 11.88
CA TRP A 244 5.88 5.54 11.17
C TRP A 244 5.40 4.09 11.01
N TRP A 245 6.21 3.11 11.40
CA TRP A 245 5.88 1.69 11.29
C TRP A 245 5.90 0.99 12.66
N THR A 246 4.97 0.07 12.86
CA THR A 246 4.99 -0.93 13.92
C THR A 246 4.63 -2.29 13.34
N ALA A 247 5.20 -3.35 13.90
CA ALA A 247 4.86 -4.72 13.54
C ALA A 247 3.35 -4.94 13.72
N GLN A 248 2.70 -5.51 12.70
CA GLN A 248 1.27 -5.84 12.73
C GLN A 248 1.02 -7.30 13.14
N ASP A 249 2.07 -8.12 13.13
CA ASP A 249 2.04 -9.52 13.55
C ASP A 249 3.44 -10.04 13.96
N GLU A 250 3.49 -11.32 14.31
CA GLU A 250 4.67 -12.00 14.84
C GLU A 250 5.80 -12.27 13.83
N TRP A 251 5.54 -12.17 12.53
CA TRP A 251 6.58 -12.37 11.49
C TRP A 251 7.01 -11.09 10.79
N ASP A 252 6.38 -9.97 11.08
CA ASP A 252 6.69 -8.69 10.46
C ASP A 252 8.13 -8.23 10.74
N ILE A 253 8.78 -7.69 9.72
CA ILE A 253 10.10 -7.05 9.81
C ILE A 253 9.96 -5.64 9.26
N ALA A 254 10.63 -4.69 9.93
CA ALA A 254 10.60 -3.30 9.54
C ALA A 254 11.05 -3.11 8.08
N PRO A 255 10.35 -2.29 7.28
CA PRO A 255 10.77 -1.98 5.92
C PRO A 255 12.06 -1.15 5.91
N ASP A 256 12.90 -1.33 4.90
CA ASP A 256 14.19 -0.64 4.78
C ASP A 256 14.05 0.89 4.82
N GLN A 257 12.95 1.39 4.25
CA GLN A 257 12.68 2.83 4.18
C GLN A 257 12.38 3.45 5.55
N LEU A 258 12.07 2.65 6.58
CA LEU A 258 11.81 3.16 7.93
C LEU A 258 12.99 3.97 8.48
N ALA A 259 14.22 3.55 8.16
CA ALA A 259 15.44 4.19 8.65
C ALA A 259 15.77 5.53 7.97
N THR A 260 15.13 5.85 6.84
CA THR A 260 15.52 7.02 6.02
C THR A 260 14.36 7.92 5.59
N LYS A 261 13.11 7.45 5.71
CA LYS A 261 11.92 8.17 5.26
C LYS A 261 11.01 8.48 6.45
N ALA A 262 10.43 9.67 6.45
CA ALA A 262 9.33 10.03 7.34
C ALA A 262 7.98 9.62 6.72
N GLY A 263 6.94 9.43 7.53
CA GLY A 263 5.62 9.06 7.05
C GLY A 263 5.05 10.08 6.06
N PHE A 264 4.24 9.64 5.11
CA PHE A 264 3.74 10.44 4.01
C PHE A 264 3.00 11.71 4.47
N LEU A 265 2.17 11.59 5.52
CA LEU A 265 1.37 12.70 6.04
C LEU A 265 2.20 13.76 6.77
N SER A 266 3.47 13.50 7.06
CA SER A 266 4.37 14.52 7.61
C SER A 266 4.73 15.59 6.58
N GLY A 267 4.55 15.28 5.30
CA GLY A 267 4.93 16.14 4.17
C GLY A 267 3.78 16.90 3.52
N VAL A 268 2.55 16.80 4.04
CA VAL A 268 1.37 17.50 3.50
C VAL A 268 0.98 18.70 4.39
N SER A 269 0.23 19.65 3.83
CA SER A 269 -0.30 20.78 4.59
C SER A 269 -1.43 20.39 5.55
N GLU A 270 -1.68 21.22 6.57
CA GLU A 270 -2.81 21.02 7.48
C GLU A 270 -4.16 21.17 6.75
N ASP A 271 -4.25 22.11 5.81
CA ASP A 271 -5.45 22.28 4.97
C ASP A 271 -5.74 21.03 4.13
N PHE A 272 -4.70 20.38 3.56
CA PHE A 272 -4.84 19.10 2.88
C PHE A 272 -5.41 18.02 3.82
N LEU A 273 -4.82 17.87 5.02
CA LEU A 273 -5.25 16.87 6.00
C LEU A 273 -6.70 17.07 6.46
N ASN A 274 -7.13 18.33 6.56
CA ASN A 274 -8.48 18.71 6.94
C ASN A 274 -9.50 18.53 5.80
N ALA A 275 -9.04 18.51 4.55
CA ALA A 275 -9.86 18.29 3.38
C ALA A 275 -10.12 16.80 3.10
N ILE A 276 -9.14 15.93 3.31
CA ILE A 276 -9.29 14.50 2.99
C ILE A 276 -10.07 13.71 4.06
N LYS A 277 -10.82 12.70 3.60
CA LYS A 277 -11.60 11.78 4.43
C LYS A 277 -10.88 10.45 4.62
N GLU A 278 -11.02 9.93 5.83
CA GLU A 278 -10.68 8.54 6.13
C GLU A 278 -11.84 7.65 5.71
N THR A 279 -11.58 6.74 4.77
CA THR A 279 -12.66 6.07 4.02
C THR A 279 -12.45 4.57 3.96
N LYS A 280 -13.56 3.83 3.82
CA LYS A 280 -13.54 2.38 3.68
C LYS A 280 -12.77 1.97 2.43
N VAL A 281 -11.71 1.18 2.62
CA VAL A 281 -10.95 0.52 1.58
C VAL A 281 -11.14 -0.98 1.71
N THR A 282 -11.65 -1.60 0.64
CA THR A 282 -11.77 -3.06 0.53
C THR A 282 -10.62 -3.62 -0.29
N THR A 283 -9.99 -4.67 0.23
CA THR A 283 -9.00 -5.49 -0.49
C THR A 283 -9.29 -6.95 -0.24
N TYR A 284 -9.06 -7.82 -1.21
CA TYR A 284 -9.09 -9.25 -0.97
C TYR A 284 -7.68 -9.78 -0.75
N THR A 285 -7.55 -10.81 0.07
CA THR A 285 -6.28 -11.48 0.34
C THR A 285 -5.89 -12.43 -0.80
N ASN A 286 -4.67 -12.98 -0.76
CA ASN A 286 -4.29 -14.05 -1.70
C ASN A 286 -5.04 -15.35 -1.33
N THR A 287 -5.20 -16.26 -2.30
CA THR A 287 -5.87 -17.54 -2.05
C THR A 287 -4.91 -18.65 -1.62
N VAL A 288 -3.60 -18.40 -1.63
CA VAL A 288 -2.57 -19.39 -1.31
C VAL A 288 -2.44 -19.59 0.20
N GLN A 289 -2.42 -18.50 0.97
CA GLN A 289 -2.25 -18.54 2.43
C GLN A 289 -3.42 -17.93 3.21
N ASP A 290 -4.16 -17.00 2.60
CA ASP A 290 -5.11 -16.16 3.34
C ASP A 290 -6.56 -16.33 2.85
N GLY A 291 -6.83 -17.35 2.02
CA GLY A 291 -8.18 -17.80 1.65
C GLY A 291 -8.97 -16.90 0.70
N GLY A 292 -8.41 -15.78 0.22
CA GLY A 292 -9.13 -14.83 -0.64
C GLY A 292 -10.23 -14.05 0.08
N ALA A 293 -10.14 -13.91 1.41
CA ALA A 293 -11.09 -13.18 2.22
C ALA A 293 -11.03 -11.68 1.98
N ALA A 294 -12.15 -10.98 2.21
CA ALA A 294 -12.19 -9.53 2.21
C ALA A 294 -11.58 -8.96 3.50
N ASP A 295 -10.62 -8.06 3.34
CA ASP A 295 -10.14 -7.15 4.36
C ASP A 295 -10.76 -5.78 4.16
N ILE A 296 -11.20 -5.20 5.28
CA ILE A 296 -11.63 -3.82 5.38
C ILE A 296 -10.61 -3.03 6.18
N THR A 297 -10.22 -1.89 5.64
CA THR A 297 -9.46 -0.83 6.32
C THR A 297 -10.18 0.50 6.17
N TYR A 298 -9.83 1.46 7.02
CA TYR A 298 -10.19 2.85 6.87
C TYR A 298 -8.89 3.64 6.68
N ASP A 299 -8.79 4.32 5.54
CA ASP A 299 -7.55 4.93 5.07
C ASP A 299 -7.82 6.38 4.66
N LYS A 300 -6.98 7.32 5.13
CA LYS A 300 -6.93 8.70 4.61
C LYS A 300 -6.27 8.73 3.23
N VAL A 301 -5.23 7.91 3.07
CA VAL A 301 -4.47 7.79 1.84
C VAL A 301 -4.31 6.32 1.50
N PHE A 302 -4.66 5.95 0.26
CA PHE A 302 -4.50 4.59 -0.26
C PHE A 302 -3.86 4.62 -1.64
N ILE A 303 -3.62 3.44 -2.22
CA ILE A 303 -3.21 3.30 -3.63
C ILE A 303 -4.29 2.53 -4.39
N PRO A 304 -4.53 2.81 -5.68
CA PRO A 304 -5.62 2.18 -6.43
C PRO A 304 -5.56 0.64 -6.43
N SER A 305 -6.72 0.01 -6.55
CA SER A 305 -6.83 -1.42 -6.86
C SER A 305 -6.72 -1.65 -8.38
N LEU A 306 -6.52 -2.89 -8.81
CA LEU A 306 -6.68 -3.29 -10.21
C LEU A 306 -8.02 -2.82 -10.78
N GLN A 307 -9.08 -3.04 -10.01
CA GLN A 307 -10.42 -2.69 -10.43
C GLN A 307 -10.53 -1.17 -10.61
N GLN A 308 -10.09 -0.35 -9.66
CA GLN A 308 -10.10 1.11 -9.83
C GLN A 308 -9.28 1.60 -11.03
N MET A 309 -8.19 0.92 -11.37
CA MET A 309 -7.38 1.18 -12.57
C MET A 309 -8.02 0.76 -13.90
N TYR A 310 -9.29 0.35 -13.92
CA TYR A 310 -9.94 -0.18 -15.12
C TYR A 310 -9.27 -1.45 -15.69
N ILE A 311 -8.77 -2.29 -14.80
CA ILE A 311 -8.17 -3.59 -15.12
C ILE A 311 -9.07 -4.70 -14.54
N ASN A 312 -9.21 -5.81 -15.26
CA ASN A 312 -9.94 -6.98 -14.78
C ASN A 312 -9.30 -7.50 -13.48
N PRO A 313 -10.03 -7.53 -12.34
CA PRO A 313 -9.50 -8.06 -11.10
C PRO A 313 -9.59 -9.60 -11.08
N GLN A 314 -8.79 -10.24 -10.22
CA GLN A 314 -8.93 -11.69 -9.95
C GLN A 314 -10.12 -11.99 -9.02
N ILE A 315 -10.47 -11.03 -8.16
CA ILE A 315 -11.68 -11.04 -7.31
C ILE A 315 -12.25 -9.63 -7.35
N SER A 316 -13.52 -9.51 -7.72
CA SER A 316 -14.22 -8.21 -7.79
C SER A 316 -14.63 -7.71 -6.41
N GLY A 317 -14.75 -6.39 -6.26
CA GLY A 317 -15.22 -5.73 -5.05
C GLY A 317 -14.17 -4.86 -4.34
N GLU A 318 -13.03 -4.58 -4.99
CA GLU A 318 -11.99 -3.68 -4.45
C GLU A 318 -12.24 -2.22 -4.87
N GLY A 319 -13.51 -1.83 -5.05
CA GLY A 319 -13.95 -0.51 -5.49
C GLY A 319 -14.47 -0.47 -6.94
N GLU A 320 -15.05 0.66 -7.31
CA GLU A 320 -15.59 0.89 -8.67
C GLU A 320 -14.48 1.21 -9.68
N TYR A 321 -14.81 1.09 -10.96
CA TYR A 321 -13.95 1.51 -12.05
C TYR A 321 -13.85 3.04 -12.11
N TRP A 322 -12.64 3.60 -12.00
CA TRP A 322 -12.49 5.06 -12.15
C TRP A 322 -12.56 5.49 -13.61
N GLU A 323 -13.36 6.51 -13.89
CA GLU A 323 -13.65 6.98 -15.24
C GLU A 323 -12.40 7.50 -15.93
N ARG A 324 -11.47 8.12 -15.18
CA ARG A 324 -10.23 8.63 -15.78
C ARG A 324 -9.36 7.53 -16.36
N TRP A 325 -9.27 6.36 -15.71
CA TRP A 325 -8.52 5.20 -16.23
C TRP A 325 -9.23 4.54 -17.40
N LYS A 326 -10.57 4.47 -17.35
CA LYS A 326 -11.38 4.04 -18.50
C LYS A 326 -11.12 4.93 -19.72
N ARG A 327 -11.18 6.26 -19.56
CA ARG A 327 -10.86 7.23 -20.62
C ARG A 327 -9.43 7.10 -21.11
N GLN A 328 -8.45 6.97 -20.20
CA GLN A 328 -7.04 6.78 -20.55
C GLN A 328 -6.83 5.58 -21.45
N SER A 329 -7.49 4.46 -21.10
CA SER A 329 -7.34 3.21 -21.83
C SER A 329 -7.91 3.29 -23.24
N GLY A 330 -8.90 4.15 -23.48
CA GLY A 330 -9.66 4.21 -24.72
C GLY A 330 -10.51 2.96 -24.99
N ARG A 331 -10.70 2.08 -24.00
CA ARG A 331 -11.35 0.78 -24.16
C ARG A 331 -12.80 0.76 -23.66
N THR A 332 -13.61 -0.06 -24.33
CA THR A 332 -15.00 -0.34 -23.94
C THR A 332 -15.13 -1.44 -22.88
N SER A 333 -14.10 -2.26 -22.73
CA SER A 333 -13.97 -3.29 -21.68
C SER A 333 -12.71 -3.06 -20.83
N PRO A 334 -12.67 -3.53 -19.58
CA PRO A 334 -11.48 -3.40 -18.75
C PRO A 334 -10.23 -4.03 -19.39
N CYS A 335 -9.07 -3.44 -19.10
CA CYS A 335 -7.77 -3.96 -19.51
C CYS A 335 -7.53 -5.37 -18.95
N ALA A 336 -6.86 -6.22 -19.71
CA ALA A 336 -6.50 -7.57 -19.28
C ALA A 336 -5.25 -7.55 -18.37
N GLN A 337 -5.13 -8.58 -17.53
CA GLN A 337 -3.88 -8.85 -16.81
C GLN A 337 -2.81 -9.34 -17.80
N TYR A 338 -1.54 -9.23 -17.42
CA TYR A 338 -0.40 -9.74 -18.19
C TYR A 338 -0.31 -9.17 -19.62
N THR A 339 -0.73 -7.93 -19.80
CA THR A 339 -0.71 -7.22 -21.09
C THR A 339 -0.07 -5.85 -20.93
N THR A 340 0.61 -5.38 -21.98
CA THR A 340 1.26 -4.06 -22.01
C THR A 340 0.32 -3.00 -22.55
N TYR A 341 0.13 -1.94 -21.76
CA TYR A 341 -0.66 -0.76 -22.10
C TYR A 341 0.17 0.52 -21.90
N PRO A 342 0.86 1.01 -22.94
CA PRO A 342 1.73 2.19 -22.82
C PRO A 342 1.02 3.43 -22.26
N GLU A 343 -0.28 3.56 -22.48
CA GLU A 343 -1.14 4.62 -21.95
C GLU A 343 -1.35 4.54 -20.44
N MET A 344 -1.08 3.40 -19.80
CA MET A 344 -1.21 3.21 -18.34
C MET A 344 0.10 3.51 -17.60
N LYS A 345 1.14 3.96 -18.30
CA LYS A 345 2.42 4.35 -17.68
C LYS A 345 2.21 5.53 -16.73
N THR A 346 2.91 5.49 -15.61
CA THR A 346 3.03 6.60 -14.67
C THR A 346 4.48 7.05 -14.60
N TYR A 347 4.72 8.36 -14.60
CA TYR A 347 6.06 8.96 -14.61
C TYR A 347 6.45 9.47 -13.22
N ALA A 348 7.73 9.54 -12.91
CA ALA A 348 8.24 10.00 -11.61
C ALA A 348 7.88 11.48 -11.33
N ALA A 349 7.54 11.82 -10.09
CA ALA A 349 7.19 13.20 -9.69
C ALA A 349 8.38 14.16 -9.76
N GLU A 350 9.60 13.68 -9.56
CA GLU A 350 10.83 14.47 -9.73
C GLU A 350 11.36 14.48 -11.17
N ASN A 351 10.80 13.63 -12.03
CA ASN A 351 11.16 13.54 -13.44
C ASN A 351 9.99 13.00 -14.26
N HIS A 352 9.18 13.92 -14.78
CA HIS A 352 7.94 13.65 -15.52
C HIS A 352 8.13 12.89 -16.85
N SER A 353 9.37 12.50 -17.20
CA SER A 353 9.70 11.68 -18.37
C SER A 353 10.19 10.27 -18.02
N SER A 354 10.50 10.01 -16.74
CA SER A 354 11.01 8.71 -16.27
C SER A 354 9.87 7.79 -15.84
N ALA A 355 9.48 6.83 -16.69
CA ALA A 355 8.41 5.90 -16.39
C ALA A 355 8.76 4.96 -15.23
N GLN A 356 7.80 4.70 -14.33
CA GLN A 356 8.03 4.00 -13.08
C GLN A 356 7.19 2.72 -12.96
N ASN A 357 7.66 1.80 -12.11
CA ASN A 357 6.87 0.66 -11.65
C ASN A 357 5.98 1.12 -10.49
N VAL A 358 4.67 1.13 -10.69
CA VAL A 358 3.68 1.63 -9.74
C VAL A 358 2.88 0.49 -9.11
N ARG A 359 2.97 0.41 -7.79
CA ARG A 359 2.29 -0.56 -6.93
C ARG A 359 0.79 -0.29 -6.87
N LEU A 360 -0.01 -1.36 -6.84
CA LEU A 360 -1.44 -1.36 -6.55
C LEU A 360 -1.70 -2.12 -5.24
N ARG A 361 -2.84 -1.86 -4.57
CA ARG A 361 -3.16 -2.52 -3.29
C ARG A 361 -3.67 -3.95 -3.44
N SER A 362 -4.09 -4.34 -4.64
CA SER A 362 -4.61 -5.68 -4.93
C SER A 362 -3.51 -6.73 -4.74
N ALA A 363 -3.76 -7.74 -3.89
CA ALA A 363 -2.86 -8.89 -3.79
C ALA A 363 -2.97 -9.78 -5.04
N TYR A 364 -1.87 -10.45 -5.41
CA TYR A 364 -1.93 -11.51 -6.41
C TYR A 364 -2.48 -12.78 -5.78
N ARG A 365 -3.49 -13.40 -6.40
CA ARG A 365 -4.13 -14.57 -5.79
C ARG A 365 -3.26 -15.81 -5.82
N GLY A 366 -2.44 -15.99 -6.85
CA GLY A 366 -1.60 -17.17 -7.05
C GLY A 366 -0.28 -17.19 -6.25
N GLY A 367 -0.03 -16.22 -5.37
CA GLY A 367 1.16 -16.19 -4.53
C GLY A 367 1.06 -15.17 -3.41
N ALA A 368 1.40 -15.56 -2.19
CA ALA A 368 1.23 -14.72 -1.00
C ALA A 368 2.18 -13.51 -0.95
N ILE A 369 3.26 -13.58 -1.71
CA ILE A 369 4.38 -12.62 -1.74
C ILE A 369 4.18 -11.49 -2.74
N ASN A 370 3.10 -11.49 -3.51
CA ASN A 370 2.97 -10.66 -4.70
C ASN A 370 1.79 -9.70 -4.57
N THR A 371 1.98 -8.50 -5.08
CA THR A 371 0.92 -7.51 -5.26
C THR A 371 0.93 -7.05 -6.70
N TRP A 372 -0.23 -6.64 -7.21
CA TRP A 372 -0.34 -6.09 -8.54
C TRP A 372 0.40 -4.77 -8.70
N SER A 373 0.84 -4.49 -9.91
CA SER A 373 1.57 -3.30 -10.29
C SER A 373 1.39 -3.03 -11.79
N VAL A 374 1.56 -1.77 -12.17
CA VAL A 374 1.78 -1.38 -13.56
C VAL A 374 3.25 -1.03 -13.71
N TYR A 375 3.97 -1.77 -14.54
CA TYR A 375 5.40 -1.55 -14.78
C TYR A 375 5.65 -0.32 -15.65
N SER A 376 6.90 0.13 -15.70
CA SER A 376 7.34 1.31 -16.47
C SER A 376 7.07 1.21 -17.98
N SER A 377 6.87 0.01 -18.52
CA SER A 377 6.43 -0.22 -19.90
C SER A 377 4.92 -0.06 -20.12
N GLY A 378 4.13 0.04 -19.04
CA GLY A 378 2.69 -0.13 -19.05
C GLY A 378 2.23 -1.58 -18.89
N TYR A 379 3.15 -2.52 -18.64
CA TYR A 379 2.82 -3.93 -18.42
C TYR A 379 2.09 -4.12 -17.09
N VAL A 380 0.88 -4.68 -17.15
CA VAL A 380 0.07 -5.00 -15.98
C VAL A 380 0.44 -6.40 -15.50
N SER A 381 1.09 -6.50 -14.34
CA SER A 381 1.46 -7.78 -13.74
C SER A 381 1.69 -7.59 -12.24
N HIS A 382 2.42 -8.47 -11.58
CA HIS A 382 2.64 -8.44 -10.14
C HIS A 382 4.13 -8.49 -9.83
N GLY A 383 4.52 -7.88 -8.71
CA GLY A 383 5.88 -7.93 -8.21
C GLY A 383 5.93 -8.27 -6.73
N ASN A 384 7.11 -8.73 -6.30
CA ASN A 384 7.36 -9.11 -4.91
C ASN A 384 7.04 -7.96 -3.95
N ALA A 385 6.43 -8.27 -2.82
CA ALA A 385 6.04 -7.33 -1.76
C ALA A 385 7.29 -6.64 -1.15
N SER A 386 8.41 -7.38 -1.08
CA SER A 386 9.71 -6.90 -0.62
C SER A 386 10.41 -5.90 -1.53
N ASN A 387 9.93 -5.67 -2.75
CA ASN A 387 10.53 -4.67 -3.63
C ASN A 387 10.03 -3.26 -3.25
N ALA A 388 10.93 -2.29 -3.16
CA ALA A 388 10.57 -0.89 -2.98
C ALA A 388 10.11 -0.26 -4.32
N ASN A 389 8.94 -0.69 -4.81
CA ASN A 389 8.32 -0.08 -5.99
C ASN A 389 7.72 1.28 -5.62
N ARG A 390 7.65 2.18 -6.59
CA ARG A 390 6.92 3.44 -6.43
C ARG A 390 5.42 3.18 -6.41
N PHE A 391 4.67 4.22 -6.08
CA PHE A 391 3.22 4.18 -5.99
C PHE A 391 2.66 5.56 -6.37
N SER A 392 1.36 5.61 -6.60
CA SER A 392 0.62 6.85 -6.86
C SER A 392 -0.51 6.92 -5.82
N PRO A 393 -0.37 7.76 -4.78
CA PRO A 393 -1.36 7.90 -3.73
C PRO A 393 -2.70 8.40 -4.26
N ALA A 394 -3.77 8.00 -3.60
CA ALA A 394 -5.12 8.48 -3.83
C ALA A 394 -5.82 8.82 -2.51
N VAL A 395 -6.72 9.80 -2.59
CA VAL A 395 -7.48 10.36 -1.47
C VAL A 395 -8.92 10.65 -1.89
N VAL A 396 -9.80 10.85 -0.92
CA VAL A 396 -11.19 11.27 -1.10
C VAL A 396 -11.40 12.56 -0.32
N LEU A 397 -12.10 13.55 -0.89
CA LEU A 397 -12.47 14.81 -0.21
C LEU A 397 -13.84 14.73 0.48
#